data_AF-A0A8T0E3E9-F1
#
_entry.id   AF-A0A8T0E3E9-F1
#
_cell.length_a   1.000
_cell.length_b   1.000
_cell.length_c   1.000
_cell.angle_alpha   90.00
_cell.angle_beta   90.00
_cell.angle_gamma   90.00
#
_symmetry.space_group_name_H-M   'P 1'
#
loop_
_entity.id
_entity.type
_entity.pdbx_description
1 polymer ?
#
loop_
_entity_poly.entity_id
_entity_poly.type
_entity_poly.pdbx_seq_one_letter_code
_entity_poly.pdbx_strand_id
1 'polypeptide(L)'
;MEISTLQSNEYFPGELYSEIEGGFWFALIRKRIAEIEGWLMSAISPEVVMPLIINLEQQGYGINKGINTLIVAALSLDDILAIAAFTVCFSIAFSTADLTWTIIKGPLEPLVGFAYGAVFGVIFWHFPSIKMKNAKLVYYNILLLSFGCMAILFLSDKYRLPGAGPLGCITLAFVAGINFRKNERQFRGVQTVAKGIWIILEPFLFALIGAEAAIGSQALDFARQHDLDEALIQYGTTVLNVSVLSIVMTAPLGAVLISLLGPVLLTQDVIRSDSDEHFEEEDANAVQTEEQSSAVLVEKDK
;
A
#
# COMPACT_ATOMS: atom_id res chain seq x y z
N MET A 1 20.99 42.97 -17.68
CA MET A 1 21.58 41.64 -17.44
C MET A 1 20.61 40.87 -16.55
N GLU A 2 19.31 40.95 -16.83
CA GLU A 2 18.54 40.04 -17.70
C GLU A 2 18.48 38.62 -17.16
N ILE A 3 17.45 38.40 -16.34
CA ILE A 3 16.95 37.14 -15.77
C ILE A 3 16.02 36.45 -16.82
N SER A 4 16.25 36.71 -18.11
CA SER A 4 15.45 36.21 -19.24
C SER A 4 16.06 34.98 -19.92
N THR A 5 17.14 34.40 -19.40
CA THR A 5 17.92 33.33 -20.06
C THR A 5 17.81 31.94 -19.43
N LEU A 6 16.94 31.73 -18.43
CA LEU A 6 16.69 30.40 -17.83
C LEU A 6 15.28 29.85 -18.06
N GLN A 7 14.51 30.44 -18.98
CA GLN A 7 13.31 29.85 -19.54
C GLN A 7 13.53 29.60 -21.03
N SER A 8 14.13 28.47 -21.36
CA SER A 8 13.79 27.71 -22.56
C SER A 8 14.70 26.50 -22.67
N ASN A 9 14.08 25.34 -22.92
CA ASN A 9 14.60 24.34 -23.85
C ASN A 9 15.18 23.01 -23.35
N GLU A 10 14.89 22.51 -22.13
CA GLU A 10 15.36 21.15 -21.77
C GLU A 10 14.36 20.18 -21.12
N TYR A 11 13.11 20.55 -20.81
CA TYR A 11 12.14 19.59 -20.22
C TYR A 11 10.81 19.42 -20.95
N PHE A 12 10.44 20.30 -21.86
CA PHE A 12 9.26 20.12 -22.72
C PHE A 12 9.55 20.72 -24.10
N PRO A 13 9.73 19.90 -25.15
CA PRO A 13 9.92 20.42 -26.49
C PRO A 13 8.63 21.13 -26.94
N GLY A 14 8.77 22.38 -27.38
CA GLY A 14 7.68 23.23 -27.87
C GLY A 14 6.97 22.69 -29.12
N GLU A 15 7.46 21.59 -29.70
CA GLU A 15 6.82 20.87 -30.81
C GLU A 15 5.55 20.12 -30.38
N LEU A 16 5.35 19.82 -29.08
CA LEU A 16 4.12 19.17 -28.62
C LEU A 16 2.89 20.10 -28.72
N TYR A 17 3.07 21.42 -28.72
CA TYR A 17 1.95 22.39 -28.68
C TYR A 17 1.33 22.67 -30.05
N SER A 18 2.08 22.58 -31.15
CA SER A 18 1.53 22.82 -32.50
C SER A 18 0.77 21.62 -33.09
N GLU A 19 0.89 20.43 -32.49
CA GLU A 19 0.11 19.24 -32.89
C GLU A 19 -1.18 19.04 -32.08
N ILE A 20 -1.45 19.89 -31.09
CA ILE A 20 -2.63 19.80 -30.19
C ILE A 20 -3.89 20.48 -30.79
N GLU A 21 -3.82 21.07 -32.00
CA GLU A 21 -5.01 21.62 -32.69
C GLU A 21 -5.96 20.55 -33.30
N GLY A 22 -5.87 19.30 -32.84
CA GLY A 22 -6.83 18.25 -33.17
C GLY A 22 -7.73 17.94 -31.97
N GLY A 23 -9.02 18.27 -32.04
CA GLY A 23 -10.02 17.86 -31.04
C GLY A 23 -10.06 16.33 -30.79
N PHE A 24 -9.52 15.53 -31.72
CA PHE A 24 -9.29 14.10 -31.56
C PHE A 24 -8.17 13.76 -30.55
N TRP A 25 -7.01 14.41 -30.64
CA TRP A 25 -5.88 14.19 -29.71
C TRP A 25 -6.22 14.70 -28.31
N PHE A 26 -6.92 15.83 -28.21
CA PHE A 26 -7.42 16.36 -26.96
C PHE A 26 -8.44 15.42 -26.29
N ALA A 27 -9.38 14.86 -27.06
CA ALA A 27 -10.32 13.85 -26.57
C ALA A 27 -9.64 12.54 -26.15
N LEU A 28 -8.57 12.15 -26.84
CA LEU A 28 -7.78 10.95 -26.52
C LEU A 28 -7.04 11.11 -25.19
N ILE A 29 -6.37 12.23 -24.97
CA ILE A 29 -5.67 12.55 -23.71
C ILE A 29 -6.67 12.60 -22.55
N ARG A 30 -7.81 13.25 -22.74
CA ARG A 30 -8.89 13.30 -21.74
C ARG A 30 -9.38 11.91 -21.33
N LYS A 31 -9.50 11.00 -22.31
CA LYS A 31 -9.91 9.62 -22.04
C LYS A 31 -8.86 8.85 -21.21
N ARG A 32 -7.57 9.04 -21.50
CA ARG A 32 -6.46 8.39 -20.77
C ARG A 32 -6.38 8.83 -19.31
N ILE A 33 -6.52 10.13 -19.04
CA ILE A 33 -6.46 10.67 -17.68
C ILE A 33 -7.67 10.19 -16.85
N ALA A 34 -8.87 10.18 -17.44
CA ALA A 34 -10.06 9.65 -16.77
C ALA A 34 -9.96 8.15 -16.46
N GLU A 35 -9.31 7.36 -17.32
CA GLU A 35 -9.04 5.94 -17.05
C GLU A 35 -8.12 5.76 -15.82
N ILE A 36 -7.08 6.60 -15.69
CA ILE A 36 -6.15 6.57 -14.54
C ILE A 36 -6.87 6.96 -13.25
N GLU A 37 -7.64 8.04 -13.28
CA GLU A 37 -8.42 8.50 -12.12
C GLU A 37 -9.46 7.47 -11.69
N GLY A 38 -10.10 6.79 -12.65
CA GLY A 38 -11.06 5.73 -12.36
C GLY A 38 -10.45 4.59 -11.52
N TRP A 39 -9.23 4.15 -11.86
CA TRP A 39 -8.51 3.13 -11.08
C TRP A 39 -8.00 3.64 -9.74
N LEU A 40 -7.63 4.91 -9.65
CA LEU A 40 -7.24 5.53 -8.38
C LEU A 40 -8.44 5.59 -7.42
N MET A 41 -9.62 5.93 -7.93
CA MET A 41 -10.85 6.06 -7.14
C MET A 41 -11.53 4.70 -6.86
N SER A 42 -11.19 3.65 -7.61
CA SER A 42 -11.72 2.30 -7.35
C SER A 42 -11.05 1.63 -6.15
N ALA A 43 -9.80 1.97 -5.86
CA ALA A 43 -9.03 1.39 -4.77
C ALA A 43 -9.70 1.70 -3.41
N ILE A 44 -10.07 0.65 -2.69
CA ILE A 44 -10.70 0.78 -1.38
C ILE A 44 -9.63 0.78 -0.29
N SER A 45 -9.40 1.95 0.35
CA SER A 45 -8.48 2.07 1.48
C SER A 45 -8.86 1.14 2.65
N PRO A 46 -8.03 0.13 2.96
CA PRO A 46 -8.26 -0.78 4.08
C PRO A 46 -8.27 -0.05 5.42
N GLU A 47 -7.57 1.08 5.54
CA GLU A 47 -7.45 1.86 6.78
C GLU A 47 -8.79 2.38 7.28
N VAL A 48 -9.69 2.77 6.36
CA VAL A 48 -11.02 3.27 6.72
C VAL A 48 -11.97 2.13 7.08
N VAL A 49 -11.85 0.99 6.39
CA VAL A 49 -12.77 -0.14 6.52
C VAL A 49 -12.36 -1.08 7.67
N MET A 50 -11.07 -1.33 7.85
CA MET A 50 -10.54 -2.33 8.77
C MET A 50 -10.92 -2.09 10.24
N PRO A 51 -10.88 -0.85 10.80
CA PRO A 51 -11.29 -0.62 12.18
C PRO A 51 -12.75 -1.02 12.44
N LEU A 52 -13.63 -0.80 11.45
CA LEU A 52 -15.04 -1.14 11.53
C LEU A 52 -15.25 -2.66 11.49
N ILE A 53 -14.53 -3.35 10.60
CA ILE A 53 -14.58 -4.81 10.50
C ILE A 53 -14.02 -5.47 11.77
N ILE A 54 -12.93 -4.96 12.33
CA ILE A 54 -12.38 -5.44 13.61
C ILE A 54 -13.39 -5.20 14.74
N ASN A 55 -14.07 -4.05 14.76
CA ASN A 55 -15.07 -3.76 15.78
C ASN A 55 -16.27 -4.72 15.70
N LEU A 56 -16.72 -5.05 14.49
CA LEU A 56 -17.76 -6.06 14.27
C LEU A 56 -17.29 -7.46 14.68
N GLU A 57 -16.04 -7.81 14.38
CA GLU A 57 -15.40 -9.06 14.80
C GLU A 57 -15.33 -9.16 16.33
N GLN A 58 -14.88 -8.11 17.03
CA GLN A 58 -14.85 -8.07 18.50
C GLN A 58 -16.23 -8.21 19.15
N GLN A 59 -17.29 -7.80 18.45
CA GLN A 59 -18.68 -7.95 18.89
C GLN A 59 -19.29 -9.31 18.53
N GLY A 60 -18.55 -10.17 17.80
CA GLY A 60 -18.99 -11.50 17.42
C GLY A 60 -19.68 -11.57 16.05
N TYR A 61 -19.79 -10.49 15.29
CA TYR A 61 -20.55 -10.50 14.05
C TYR A 61 -19.75 -11.12 12.88
N GLY A 62 -20.33 -12.14 12.24
CA GLY A 62 -19.86 -12.70 10.97
C GLY A 62 -18.59 -13.57 11.03
N ILE A 63 -18.18 -14.02 12.23
CA ILE A 63 -16.93 -14.76 12.46
C ILE A 63 -17.01 -16.18 11.88
N ASN A 64 -18.05 -16.94 12.24
CA ASN A 64 -18.17 -18.36 11.87
C ASN A 64 -18.33 -18.55 10.36
N LYS A 65 -18.93 -17.57 9.68
CA LYS A 65 -19.06 -17.55 8.22
C LYS A 65 -17.83 -17.00 7.51
N GLY A 66 -16.82 -16.54 8.26
CA GLY A 66 -15.57 -15.98 7.72
C GLY A 66 -15.77 -14.70 6.91
N ILE A 67 -16.86 -13.96 7.15
CA ILE A 67 -17.22 -12.78 6.34
C ILE A 67 -16.17 -11.68 6.53
N ASN A 68 -15.70 -11.47 7.76
CA ASN A 68 -14.68 -10.48 8.06
C ASN A 68 -13.36 -10.80 7.34
N THR A 69 -12.93 -12.07 7.36
CA THR A 69 -11.74 -12.53 6.63
C THR A 69 -11.90 -12.39 5.12
N LEU A 70 -13.10 -12.67 4.58
CA LEU A 70 -13.39 -12.51 3.16
C LEU A 70 -13.30 -11.04 2.73
N ILE A 71 -13.87 -10.13 3.52
CA ILE A 71 -13.80 -8.69 3.25
C ILE A 71 -12.34 -8.24 3.23
N VAL A 72 -11.55 -8.61 4.24
CA VAL A 72 -10.12 -8.26 4.30
C VAL A 72 -9.35 -8.78 3.09
N ALA A 73 -9.61 -10.02 2.67
CA ALA A 73 -8.97 -10.59 1.48
C ALA A 73 -9.41 -9.88 0.19
N ALA A 74 -10.68 -9.49 0.08
CA ALA A 74 -11.20 -8.76 -1.07
C ALA A 74 -10.57 -7.36 -1.18
N LEU A 75 -10.43 -6.64 -0.06
CA LEU A 75 -9.76 -5.33 -0.01
C LEU A 75 -8.31 -5.43 -0.48
N SER A 76 -7.55 -6.42 0.00
CA SER A 76 -6.15 -6.60 -0.43
C SER A 76 -6.03 -6.95 -1.92
N LEU A 77 -6.97 -7.73 -2.47
CA LEU A 77 -6.98 -8.06 -3.90
C LEU A 77 -7.34 -6.84 -4.75
N ASP A 78 -8.29 -6.02 -4.29
CA ASP A 78 -8.69 -4.77 -4.93
C ASP A 78 -7.49 -3.83 -5.05
N ASP A 79 -6.72 -3.62 -3.98
CA ASP A 79 -5.51 -2.78 -4.00
C ASP A 79 -4.46 -3.29 -5.00
N ILE A 80 -4.22 -4.60 -5.05
CA ILE A 80 -3.27 -5.21 -5.99
C ILE A 80 -3.71 -4.97 -7.43
N LEU A 81 -5.00 -5.16 -7.73
CA LEU A 81 -5.56 -4.95 -9.07
C LEU A 81 -5.57 -3.48 -9.46
N ALA A 82 -5.94 -2.59 -8.53
CA ALA A 82 -5.96 -1.15 -8.73
C ALA A 82 -4.55 -0.61 -9.01
N ILE A 83 -3.54 -0.99 -8.23
CA ILE A 83 -2.15 -0.59 -8.47
C ILE A 83 -1.64 -1.10 -9.81
N ALA A 84 -1.92 -2.36 -10.15
CA ALA A 84 -1.51 -2.94 -11.42
C ALA A 84 -2.16 -2.23 -12.63
N ALA A 85 -3.47 -2.00 -12.56
CA ALA A 85 -4.22 -1.33 -13.63
C ALA A 85 -3.85 0.15 -13.75
N PHE A 86 -3.71 0.86 -12.62
CA PHE A 86 -3.19 2.22 -12.56
C PHE A 86 -1.83 2.31 -13.24
N THR A 87 -0.90 1.41 -12.92
CA THR A 87 0.45 1.38 -13.50
C THR A 87 0.40 1.20 -15.03
N VAL A 88 -0.44 0.29 -15.53
CA VAL A 88 -0.63 0.07 -16.97
C VAL A 88 -1.19 1.32 -17.65
N CYS A 89 -2.27 1.90 -17.11
CA CYS A 89 -2.90 3.10 -17.65
C CYS A 89 -1.96 4.32 -17.61
N PHE A 90 -1.23 4.50 -16.51
CA PHE A 90 -0.25 5.57 -16.33
C PHE A 90 0.90 5.46 -17.35
N SER A 91 1.44 4.25 -17.51
CA SER A 91 2.50 3.97 -18.49
C SER A 91 2.03 4.27 -19.91
N ILE A 92 0.79 3.94 -20.27
CA ILE A 92 0.22 4.23 -21.59
C ILE A 92 -0.04 5.73 -21.79
N ALA A 93 -0.50 6.44 -20.76
CA ALA A 93 -0.91 7.84 -20.88
C ALA A 93 0.27 8.81 -20.98
N PHE A 94 1.38 8.54 -20.30
CA PHE A 94 2.51 9.48 -20.17
C PHE A 94 3.82 8.98 -20.81
N SER A 95 3.76 7.93 -21.63
CA SER A 95 4.96 7.46 -22.33
C SER A 95 5.35 8.37 -23.48
N THR A 96 6.59 8.84 -23.44
CA THR A 96 7.30 9.55 -24.52
C THR A 96 8.16 8.62 -25.38
N ALA A 97 8.11 7.30 -25.16
CA ALA A 97 8.93 6.30 -25.84
C ALA A 97 8.22 5.66 -27.04
N ASP A 98 8.95 4.85 -27.82
CA ASP A 98 8.37 4.02 -28.89
C ASP A 98 7.14 3.25 -28.38
N LEU A 99 6.02 3.38 -29.10
CA LEU A 99 4.72 2.79 -28.76
C LEU A 99 4.81 1.29 -28.40
N THR A 100 5.70 0.54 -29.07
CA THR A 100 5.96 -0.88 -28.80
C THR A 100 6.53 -1.12 -27.41
N TRP A 101 7.47 -0.29 -26.96
CA TRP A 101 8.05 -0.40 -25.61
C TRP A 101 7.00 -0.06 -24.56
N THR A 102 6.15 0.94 -24.80
CA THR A 102 5.06 1.34 -23.90
C THR A 102 4.02 0.23 -23.69
N ILE A 103 3.60 -0.43 -24.77
CA ILE A 103 2.61 -1.51 -24.72
C ILE A 103 3.16 -2.71 -23.96
N ILE A 104 4.45 -3.02 -24.13
CA ILE A 104 5.10 -4.13 -23.41
C ILE A 104 5.34 -3.76 -21.95
N LYS A 105 5.78 -2.53 -21.68
CA LYS A 105 6.11 -2.04 -20.34
C LYS A 105 4.93 -2.05 -19.40
N GLY A 106 3.73 -1.67 -19.89
CA GLY A 106 2.50 -1.65 -19.10
C GLY A 106 2.25 -2.95 -18.33
N PRO A 107 2.04 -4.11 -18.99
CA PRO A 107 1.86 -5.40 -18.32
C PRO A 107 3.14 -5.93 -17.65
N LEU A 108 4.33 -5.57 -18.16
CA LEU A 108 5.59 -6.06 -17.61
C LEU A 108 5.86 -5.55 -16.20
N GLU A 109 5.54 -4.29 -15.89
CA GLU A 109 5.75 -3.70 -14.56
C GLU A 109 5.09 -4.50 -13.42
N PRO A 110 3.77 -4.75 -13.44
CA PRO A 110 3.13 -5.54 -12.40
C PRO A 110 3.58 -7.00 -12.40
N LEU A 111 3.89 -7.58 -13.56
CA LEU A 111 4.42 -8.95 -13.65
C LEU A 111 5.78 -9.09 -12.97
N VAL A 112 6.69 -8.12 -13.17
CA VAL A 112 8.01 -8.12 -12.53
C VAL A 112 7.89 -7.95 -11.02
N GLY A 113 7.05 -7.01 -10.57
CA GLY A 113 6.79 -6.82 -9.14
C GLY A 113 6.25 -8.10 -8.49
N PHE A 114 5.20 -8.69 -9.07
CA PHE A 114 4.60 -9.93 -8.58
C PHE A 114 5.59 -11.10 -8.59
N ALA A 115 6.34 -11.30 -9.68
CA ALA A 115 7.32 -12.37 -9.79
C ALA A 115 8.43 -12.23 -8.76
N TYR A 116 8.96 -11.02 -8.55
CA TYR A 116 9.96 -10.75 -7.52
C TYR A 116 9.42 -11.10 -6.14
N GLY A 117 8.25 -10.58 -5.77
CA GLY A 117 7.70 -10.82 -4.43
C GLY A 117 7.33 -12.28 -4.18
N ALA A 118 6.80 -12.97 -5.18
CA ALA A 118 6.52 -14.40 -5.09
C ALA A 118 7.81 -15.23 -4.88
N VAL A 119 8.85 -14.97 -5.67
CA VAL A 119 10.11 -15.73 -5.57
C VAL A 119 10.81 -15.46 -4.23
N PHE A 120 11.02 -14.19 -3.88
CA PHE A 120 11.72 -13.85 -2.64
C PHE A 120 10.88 -14.16 -1.40
N GLY A 121 9.56 -14.03 -1.46
CA GLY A 121 8.66 -14.46 -0.39
C GLY A 121 8.74 -15.97 -0.12
N VAL A 122 8.84 -16.81 -1.16
CA VAL A 122 9.05 -18.27 -0.99
C VAL A 122 10.46 -18.59 -0.48
N ILE A 123 11.50 -17.89 -0.96
CA ILE A 123 12.87 -18.04 -0.44
C ILE A 123 12.91 -17.77 1.07
N PHE A 124 12.14 -16.76 1.51
CA PHE A 124 12.02 -16.37 2.91
C PHE A 124 11.33 -17.42 3.79
N TRP A 125 10.62 -18.39 3.20
CA TRP A 125 10.13 -19.55 3.96
C TRP A 125 11.27 -20.47 4.40
N HIS A 126 12.39 -20.45 3.69
CA HIS A 126 13.53 -21.31 3.98
C HIS A 126 14.52 -20.67 4.97
N PHE A 127 14.58 -19.34 5.00
CA PHE A 127 15.34 -18.51 5.95
C PHE A 127 14.40 -18.05 7.07
N PRO A 128 14.04 -18.87 8.08
CA PRO A 128 14.91 -19.23 9.21
C PRO A 128 14.68 -20.68 9.68
N SER A 129 15.75 -21.47 9.86
CA SER A 129 15.64 -22.84 10.37
C SER A 129 14.97 -22.83 11.76
N ILE A 130 13.98 -23.71 11.92
CA ILE A 130 13.00 -23.96 13.01
C ILE A 130 13.62 -24.13 14.43
N LYS A 131 14.92 -23.85 14.61
CA LYS A 131 15.71 -24.11 15.84
C LYS A 131 15.98 -22.89 16.71
N MET A 132 15.54 -21.68 16.33
CA MET A 132 15.78 -20.46 17.12
C MET A 132 14.64 -20.15 18.08
N LYS A 133 14.98 -19.61 19.26
CA LYS A 133 13.98 -19.15 20.25
C LYS A 133 13.06 -18.10 19.65
N ASN A 134 11.77 -18.20 19.96
CA ASN A 134 10.66 -17.50 19.29
C ASN A 134 10.82 -15.96 19.21
N ALA A 135 11.39 -15.30 20.23
CA ALA A 135 11.56 -13.83 20.22
C ALA A 135 12.59 -13.34 19.17
N LYS A 136 13.70 -14.05 18.99
CA LYS A 136 14.73 -13.69 17.99
C LYS A 136 14.25 -13.93 16.56
N LEU A 137 13.35 -14.88 16.38
CA LEU A 137 12.74 -15.21 15.09
C LEU A 137 11.92 -14.03 14.52
N VAL A 138 11.16 -13.35 15.38
CA VAL A 138 10.35 -12.18 15.00
C VAL A 138 11.23 -11.05 14.47
N TYR A 139 12.32 -10.72 15.18
CA TYR A 139 13.27 -9.69 14.74
C TYR A 139 13.89 -10.04 13.38
N TYR A 140 14.28 -11.31 13.20
CA TYR A 140 14.83 -11.78 11.93
C TYR A 140 13.82 -11.65 10.77
N ASN A 141 12.55 -12.01 10.98
CA ASN A 141 11.52 -11.86 9.95
C ASN A 141 11.32 -10.41 9.53
N ILE A 142 11.30 -9.47 10.48
CA ILE A 142 11.14 -8.04 10.19
C ILE A 142 12.35 -7.49 9.46
N LEU A 143 13.56 -7.90 9.87
CA LEU A 143 14.81 -7.55 9.20
C LEU A 143 14.82 -8.08 7.76
N LEU A 144 14.39 -9.32 7.58
CA LEU A 144 14.33 -10.02 6.30
C LEU A 144 13.29 -9.38 5.36
N LEU A 145 12.10 -9.02 5.86
CA LEU A 145 11.11 -8.23 5.13
C LEU A 145 11.69 -6.88 4.71
N SER A 146 12.29 -6.13 5.65
CA SER A 146 12.87 -4.81 5.37
C SER A 146 13.98 -4.90 4.31
N PHE A 147 14.88 -5.86 4.42
CA PHE A 147 15.99 -6.04 3.49
C PHE A 147 15.51 -6.56 2.12
N GLY A 148 14.50 -7.43 2.10
CA GLY A 148 13.88 -7.96 0.88
C GLY A 148 13.15 -6.89 0.06
N CYS A 149 12.49 -5.95 0.73
CA CYS A 149 11.79 -4.83 0.10
C CYS A 149 12.75 -3.77 -0.47
N MET A 150 13.90 -3.53 0.16
CA MET A 150 14.84 -2.49 -0.30
C MET A 150 15.31 -2.70 -1.73
N ALA A 151 15.76 -3.92 -2.07
CA ALA A 151 16.34 -4.18 -3.39
C ALA A 151 15.35 -3.92 -4.53
N ILE A 152 14.07 -4.31 -4.37
CA ILE A 152 13.08 -4.11 -5.44
C ILE A 152 12.74 -2.63 -5.64
N LEU A 153 12.74 -1.81 -4.59
CA LEU A 153 12.54 -0.35 -4.71
C LEU A 153 13.67 0.33 -5.49
N PHE A 154 14.92 -0.04 -5.24
CA PHE A 154 16.05 0.46 -6.04
C PHE A 154 16.07 -0.10 -7.47
N LEU A 155 15.67 -1.37 -7.63
CA LEU A 155 15.66 -2.03 -8.93
C LEU A 155 14.57 -1.46 -9.84
N SER A 156 13.40 -1.17 -9.30
CA SER A 156 12.30 -0.52 -10.03
C SER A 156 12.71 0.86 -10.54
N ASP A 157 13.41 1.65 -9.73
CA ASP A 157 13.88 2.98 -10.14
C ASP A 157 14.95 2.87 -11.25
N LYS A 158 15.94 1.98 -11.06
CA LYS A 158 17.02 1.77 -12.02
C LYS A 158 16.54 1.31 -13.39
N TYR A 159 15.55 0.42 -13.45
CA TYR A 159 14.99 -0.06 -14.72
C TYR A 159 13.82 0.79 -15.24
N ARG A 160 13.51 1.92 -14.58
CA ARG A 160 12.39 2.81 -14.92
C ARG A 160 11.03 2.09 -14.90
N LEU A 161 10.83 1.17 -13.98
CA LEU A 161 9.59 0.39 -13.76
C LEU A 161 8.97 0.77 -12.41
N PRO A 162 8.50 2.02 -12.22
CA PRO A 162 8.13 2.54 -10.90
C PRO A 162 7.01 1.74 -10.21
N GLY A 163 6.07 1.15 -10.96
CA GLY A 163 4.99 0.35 -10.38
C GLY A 163 5.43 -1.01 -9.84
N ALA A 164 6.57 -1.55 -10.33
CA ALA A 164 7.08 -2.85 -9.90
C ALA A 164 7.59 -2.85 -8.45
N GLY A 165 8.07 -1.70 -7.96
CA GLY A 165 8.65 -1.54 -6.62
C GLY A 165 7.64 -1.82 -5.50
N PRO A 166 6.60 -0.97 -5.36
CA PRO A 166 5.57 -1.12 -4.33
C PRO A 166 4.85 -2.48 -4.42
N LEU A 167 4.49 -2.92 -5.64
CA LEU A 167 3.83 -4.21 -5.82
C LEU A 167 4.72 -5.39 -5.41
N GLY A 168 6.02 -5.31 -5.69
CA GLY A 168 7.00 -6.30 -5.22
C GLY A 168 7.08 -6.37 -3.69
N CYS A 169 7.05 -5.24 -3.01
CA CYS A 169 7.03 -5.18 -1.54
C CYS A 169 5.77 -5.85 -0.95
N ILE A 170 4.59 -5.51 -1.48
CA ILE A 170 3.31 -6.05 -0.99
C ILE A 170 3.23 -7.57 -1.24
N THR A 171 3.58 -8.00 -2.45
CA THR A 171 3.54 -9.44 -2.81
C THR A 171 4.57 -10.25 -2.03
N LEU A 172 5.77 -9.70 -1.79
CA LEU A 172 6.78 -10.33 -0.91
C LEU A 172 6.26 -10.49 0.51
N ALA A 173 5.72 -9.42 1.10
CA ALA A 173 5.21 -9.44 2.47
C ALA A 173 4.04 -10.42 2.62
N PHE A 174 3.13 -10.44 1.65
CA PHE A 174 2.01 -11.37 1.61
C PHE A 174 2.47 -12.83 1.55
N VAL A 175 3.34 -13.16 0.59
CA VAL A 175 3.82 -14.53 0.40
C VAL A 175 4.65 -14.99 1.60
N ALA A 176 5.56 -14.15 2.12
CA ALA A 176 6.30 -14.46 3.36
C ALA A 176 5.35 -14.66 4.56
N GLY A 177 4.31 -13.83 4.67
CA GLY A 177 3.29 -13.88 5.71
C GLY A 177 2.53 -15.21 5.78
N ILE A 178 2.32 -15.90 4.64
CA ILE A 178 1.67 -17.23 4.61
C ILE A 178 2.44 -18.23 5.49
N ASN A 179 3.77 -18.18 5.50
CA ASN A 179 4.56 -19.08 6.33
C ASN A 179 4.60 -18.63 7.79
N PHE A 180 4.61 -17.31 8.04
CA PHE A 180 4.59 -16.78 9.42
C PHE A 180 3.31 -17.18 10.16
N ARG A 181 2.17 -17.26 9.45
CA ARG A 181 0.88 -17.70 9.99
C ARG A 181 0.86 -19.14 10.52
N LYS A 182 1.83 -19.99 10.15
CA LYS A 182 1.94 -21.36 10.68
C LYS A 182 2.30 -21.38 12.17
N ASN A 183 3.00 -20.35 12.65
CA ASN A 183 3.39 -20.18 14.05
C ASN A 183 2.70 -18.93 14.59
N GLU A 184 1.62 -19.09 15.37
CA GLU A 184 0.81 -17.96 15.80
C GLU A 184 1.60 -16.91 16.60
N ARG A 185 2.54 -17.34 17.46
CA ARG A 185 3.40 -16.43 18.25
C ARG A 185 4.36 -15.62 17.36
N GLN A 186 4.89 -16.24 16.31
CA GLN A 186 5.71 -15.56 15.29
C GLN A 186 4.89 -14.53 14.52
N PHE A 187 3.69 -14.92 14.07
CA PHE A 187 2.78 -14.05 13.35
C PHE A 187 2.34 -12.85 14.20
N ARG A 188 1.89 -13.09 15.44
CA ARG A 188 1.53 -12.04 16.41
C ARG A 188 2.70 -11.10 16.66
N GLY A 189 3.91 -11.61 16.88
CA GLY A 189 5.09 -10.78 17.10
C GLY A 189 5.42 -9.85 15.92
N VAL A 190 5.40 -10.37 14.68
CA VAL A 190 5.62 -9.55 13.48
C VAL A 190 4.50 -8.51 13.33
N GLN A 191 3.25 -8.91 13.57
CA GLN A 191 2.10 -8.02 13.52
C GLN A 191 2.18 -6.89 14.56
N THR A 192 2.63 -7.17 15.79
CA THR A 192 2.78 -6.15 16.85
C THR A 192 3.80 -5.08 16.47
N VAL A 193 4.97 -5.49 15.94
CA VAL A 193 5.98 -4.51 15.51
C VAL A 193 5.50 -3.74 14.27
N ALA A 194 4.88 -4.43 13.30
CA ALA A 194 4.32 -3.77 12.12
C ALA A 194 3.23 -2.75 12.49
N LYS A 195 2.33 -3.08 13.42
CA LYS A 195 1.34 -2.16 14.00
C LYS A 195 2.00 -0.97 14.70
N GLY A 196 3.06 -1.22 15.49
CA GLY A 196 3.80 -0.16 16.16
C GLY A 196 4.43 0.83 15.17
N ILE A 197 5.02 0.34 14.09
CA ILE A 197 5.55 1.17 12.99
C ILE A 197 4.42 1.92 12.29
N TRP A 198 3.31 1.24 12.02
CA TRP A 198 2.15 1.80 11.32
C TRP A 198 1.51 2.97 12.07
N ILE A 199 1.35 2.89 13.41
CA ILE A 199 0.78 3.99 14.21
C ILE A 199 1.57 5.30 14.04
N ILE A 200 2.88 5.22 13.78
CA ILE A 200 3.72 6.39 13.52
C ILE A 200 3.62 6.83 12.05
N LEU A 201 3.63 5.87 11.12
CA LEU A 201 3.59 6.16 9.69
C LEU A 201 2.24 6.66 9.20
N GLU A 202 1.13 6.17 9.74
CA GLU A 202 -0.22 6.48 9.27
C GLU A 202 -0.52 7.99 9.32
N PRO A 203 -0.39 8.70 10.46
CA PRO A 203 -0.59 10.15 10.51
C PRO A 203 0.39 10.90 9.61
N PHE A 204 1.63 10.39 9.48
CA PHE A 204 2.65 10.99 8.63
C PHE A 204 2.29 10.89 7.14
N LEU A 205 1.80 9.72 6.69
CA LEU A 205 1.34 9.50 5.31
C LEU A 205 0.13 10.37 4.99
N PHE A 206 -0.86 10.44 5.89
CA PHE A 206 -2.02 11.33 5.71
C PHE A 206 -1.61 12.81 5.65
N ALA A 207 -0.68 13.23 6.51
CA ALA A 207 -0.15 14.59 6.47
C ALA A 207 0.62 14.87 5.18
N LEU A 208 1.39 13.91 4.67
CA LEU A 208 2.15 14.04 3.42
C LEU A 208 1.23 14.17 2.21
N ILE A 209 0.19 13.33 2.12
CA ILE A 209 -0.84 13.39 1.07
C ILE A 209 -1.56 14.74 1.14
N GLY A 210 -1.92 15.20 2.35
CA GLY A 210 -2.52 16.52 2.55
C GLY A 210 -1.59 17.67 2.12
N ALA A 211 -0.28 17.56 2.41
CA ALA A 211 0.71 18.54 2.00
C ALA A 211 0.90 18.57 0.47
N GLU A 212 0.98 17.41 -0.17
CA GLU A 212 1.10 17.30 -1.64
C GLU A 212 -0.15 17.88 -2.34
N ALA A 213 -1.34 17.57 -1.83
CA ALA A 213 -2.60 18.15 -2.33
C ALA A 213 -2.64 19.68 -2.14
N ALA A 214 -2.16 20.19 -1.00
CA ALA A 214 -2.09 21.62 -0.73
C ALA A 214 -1.10 22.33 -1.68
N ILE A 215 0.07 21.75 -1.91
CA ILE A 215 1.06 22.30 -2.85
C ILE A 215 0.52 22.27 -4.28
N GLY A 216 -0.17 21.20 -4.69
CA GLY A 216 -0.83 21.11 -5.99
C GLY A 216 -1.84 22.24 -6.22
N SER A 217 -2.65 22.56 -5.19
CA SER A 217 -3.59 23.69 -5.26
C SER A 217 -2.89 25.05 -5.39
N GLN A 218 -1.74 25.24 -4.73
CA GLN A 218 -0.96 26.47 -4.85
C GLN A 218 -0.25 26.60 -6.21
N ALA A 219 0.26 25.50 -6.76
CA ALA A 219 0.84 25.48 -8.10
C ALA A 219 -0.21 25.81 -9.16
N LEU A 220 -1.44 25.32 -8.96
CA LEU A 220 -2.59 25.63 -9.79
C LEU A 220 -3.03 27.10 -9.68
N ASP A 221 -3.04 27.65 -8.47
CA ASP A 221 -3.33 29.08 -8.25
C ASP A 221 -2.22 29.99 -8.80
N PHE A 222 -0.96 29.58 -8.74
CA PHE A 222 0.16 30.27 -9.36
C PHE A 222 0.06 30.26 -10.88
N ALA A 223 -0.35 29.15 -11.48
CA ALA A 223 -0.61 29.04 -12.91
C ALA A 223 -1.75 29.96 -13.37
N ARG A 224 -2.81 30.08 -12.56
CA ARG A 224 -3.92 31.03 -12.79
C ARG A 224 -3.46 32.49 -12.75
N GLN A 225 -2.51 32.83 -11.88
CA GLN A 225 -1.99 34.21 -11.77
C GLN A 225 -1.06 34.61 -12.93
N HIS A 226 -0.45 33.63 -13.61
CA HIS A 226 0.50 33.86 -14.70
C HIS A 226 -0.08 33.55 -16.09
N ASP A 227 -1.41 33.35 -16.19
CA ASP A 227 -2.13 33.11 -17.45
C ASP A 227 -1.53 31.95 -18.29
N LEU A 228 -1.07 30.90 -17.60
CA LEU A 228 -0.65 29.66 -18.23
C LEU A 228 -1.88 28.92 -18.78
N ASP A 229 -1.67 28.09 -19.81
CA ASP A 229 -2.69 27.40 -20.60
C ASP A 229 -4.00 27.06 -19.82
N GLU A 230 -5.07 27.80 -20.14
CA GLU A 230 -6.34 27.82 -19.40
C GLU A 230 -6.99 26.43 -19.33
N ALA A 231 -6.76 25.60 -20.35
CA ALA A 231 -7.22 24.21 -20.40
C ALA A 231 -6.57 23.34 -19.32
N LEU A 232 -5.26 23.46 -19.11
CA LEU A 232 -4.51 22.65 -18.13
C LEU A 232 -4.90 23.00 -16.69
N ILE A 233 -5.16 24.30 -16.44
CA ILE A 233 -5.65 24.80 -15.14
C ILE A 233 -7.06 24.24 -14.86
N GLN A 234 -7.92 24.18 -15.88
CA GLN A 234 -9.26 23.63 -15.71
C GLN A 234 -9.26 22.13 -15.40
N TYR A 235 -8.34 21.36 -16.01
CA TYR A 235 -8.15 19.95 -15.68
C TYR A 235 -7.69 19.78 -14.24
N GLY A 236 -6.57 20.40 -13.84
CA GLY A 236 -6.05 20.26 -12.47
C GLY A 236 -7.08 20.62 -11.39
N THR A 237 -7.89 21.66 -11.62
CA THR A 237 -8.99 22.04 -10.72
C THR A 237 -10.06 20.96 -10.63
N THR A 238 -10.43 20.37 -11.76
CA THR A 238 -11.49 19.35 -11.81
C THR A 238 -11.07 18.08 -11.09
N VAL A 239 -9.84 17.60 -11.35
CA VAL A 239 -9.30 16.39 -10.71
C VAL A 239 -9.22 16.56 -9.19
N LEU A 240 -8.69 17.71 -8.74
CA LEU A 240 -8.58 18.01 -7.31
C LEU A 240 -9.96 18.07 -6.65
N ASN A 241 -10.91 18.80 -7.24
CA ASN A 241 -12.24 18.97 -6.67
C ASN A 241 -13.03 17.66 -6.63
N VAL A 242 -12.98 16.85 -7.69
CA VAL A 242 -13.67 15.54 -7.75
C VAL A 242 -13.07 14.58 -6.72
N SER A 243 -11.74 14.51 -6.62
CA SER A 243 -11.06 13.64 -5.66
C SER A 243 -11.38 14.02 -4.21
N VAL A 244 -11.23 15.31 -3.86
CA VAL A 244 -11.49 15.79 -2.49
C VAL A 244 -12.96 15.61 -2.11
N LEU A 245 -13.89 16.00 -2.98
CA LEU A 245 -15.33 15.86 -2.71
C LEU A 245 -15.72 14.39 -2.58
N SER A 246 -15.16 13.52 -3.41
CA SER A 246 -15.41 12.08 -3.32
C SER A 246 -14.93 11.53 -1.98
N ILE A 247 -13.67 11.80 -1.57
CA ILE A 247 -13.12 11.29 -0.30
C ILE A 247 -13.94 11.79 0.90
N VAL A 248 -14.25 13.09 0.93
CA VAL A 248 -15.02 13.71 2.03
C VAL A 248 -16.44 13.15 2.12
N MET A 249 -17.04 12.74 1.00
CA MET A 249 -18.39 12.17 0.98
C MET A 249 -18.40 10.66 1.22
N THR A 250 -17.52 9.89 0.58
CA THR A 250 -17.56 8.42 0.59
C THR A 250 -17.02 7.83 1.89
N ALA A 251 -15.98 8.42 2.50
CA ALA A 251 -15.39 7.85 3.72
C ALA A 251 -16.37 7.90 4.92
N PRO A 252 -17.01 9.04 5.26
CA PRO A 252 -17.98 9.07 6.35
C PRO A 252 -19.24 8.26 6.03
N LEU A 253 -19.73 8.32 4.79
CA LEU A 253 -20.91 7.58 4.36
C LEU A 253 -20.69 6.06 4.47
N GLY A 254 -19.53 5.58 4.02
CA GLY A 254 -19.13 4.18 4.14
C GLY A 254 -19.07 3.73 5.60
N ALA A 255 -18.47 4.56 6.47
CA ALA A 255 -18.38 4.27 7.89
C ALA A 255 -19.77 4.17 8.57
N VAL A 256 -20.67 5.09 8.25
CA VAL A 256 -22.07 5.07 8.76
C VAL A 256 -22.81 3.85 8.25
N LEU A 257 -22.69 3.52 6.96
CA LEU A 257 -23.35 2.35 6.37
C LEU A 257 -22.87 1.04 7.00
N ILE A 258 -21.56 0.86 7.17
CA ILE A 258 -21.00 -0.35 7.80
C ILE A 258 -21.46 -0.46 9.26
N SER A 259 -21.46 0.65 9.99
CA SER A 259 -21.88 0.67 11.40
C SER A 259 -23.36 0.35 11.59
N LEU A 260 -24.22 0.74 10.65
CA LEU A 260 -25.67 0.48 10.71
C LEU A 260 -26.06 -0.89 10.14
N LEU A 261 -25.50 -1.25 8.97
CA LEU A 261 -25.84 -2.49 8.28
C LEU A 261 -25.10 -3.71 8.84
N GLY A 262 -23.92 -3.52 9.43
CA GLY A 262 -23.13 -4.61 10.02
C GLY A 262 -23.95 -5.44 11.02
N PRO A 263 -24.51 -4.84 12.09
CA PRO A 263 -25.31 -5.57 13.07
C PRO A 263 -26.62 -6.14 12.52
N VAL A 264 -27.20 -5.53 11.49
CA VAL A 264 -28.48 -5.95 10.89
C VAL A 264 -28.29 -7.11 9.92
N LEU A 265 -27.18 -7.12 9.17
CA LEU A 265 -26.92 -8.09 8.10
C LEU A 265 -26.13 -9.31 8.59
N LEU A 266 -25.28 -9.14 9.60
CA LEU A 266 -24.39 -10.19 10.09
C LEU A 266 -25.02 -10.97 11.25
N THR A 267 -24.76 -12.27 11.26
CA THR A 267 -25.12 -13.13 12.38
C THR A 267 -24.10 -12.94 13.51
N GLN A 268 -24.57 -12.80 14.74
CA GLN A 268 -23.70 -12.74 15.91
C GLN A 268 -23.34 -14.14 16.40
N ASP A 269 -22.04 -14.39 16.54
CA ASP A 269 -21.42 -15.63 16.98
C ASP A 269 -20.84 -15.48 18.40
N VAL A 270 -20.84 -16.56 19.19
CA VAL A 270 -20.27 -16.56 20.56
C VAL A 270 -18.75 -16.68 20.48
N ILE A 271 -18.03 -15.66 20.96
CA ILE A 271 -16.56 -15.65 21.00
C ILE A 271 -16.09 -16.50 22.20
N ARG A 272 -15.36 -17.59 21.94
CA ARG A 272 -14.64 -18.35 22.99
C ARG A 272 -13.23 -17.79 23.13
N SER A 273 -12.91 -17.24 24.31
CA SER A 273 -11.63 -16.60 24.66
C SER A 273 -10.53 -17.59 25.08
N ASP A 274 -10.53 -18.82 24.56
CA ASP A 274 -9.56 -19.85 24.99
C ASP A 274 -8.13 -19.58 24.48
N SER A 275 -7.96 -18.70 23.48
CA SER A 275 -6.66 -18.47 22.85
C SER A 275 -5.72 -17.61 23.70
N ASP A 276 -6.21 -16.56 24.35
CA ASP A 276 -5.33 -15.55 24.95
C ASP A 276 -4.73 -16.00 26.30
N GLU A 277 -5.47 -16.76 27.11
CA GLU A 277 -4.99 -17.31 28.39
C GLU A 277 -3.82 -18.29 28.20
N HIS A 278 -3.83 -19.08 27.12
CA HIS A 278 -2.80 -20.09 26.88
C HIS A 278 -1.44 -19.49 26.49
N PHE A 279 -1.41 -18.28 25.91
CA PHE A 279 -0.17 -17.61 25.55
C PHE A 279 0.48 -16.87 26.71
N GLU A 280 -0.31 -16.28 27.61
CA GLU A 280 0.23 -15.63 28.82
C GLU A 280 0.94 -16.64 29.73
N GLU A 281 0.40 -17.86 29.88
CA GLU A 281 1.08 -18.95 30.59
C GLU A 281 2.36 -19.43 29.89
N GLU A 282 2.38 -19.49 28.55
CA GLU A 282 3.56 -19.93 27.79
C GLU A 282 4.69 -18.88 27.79
N ASP A 283 4.36 -17.59 27.75
CA ASP A 283 5.32 -16.48 27.91
C ASP A 283 5.91 -16.46 29.33
N ALA A 284 5.07 -16.63 30.36
CA ALA A 284 5.53 -16.70 31.75
C ALA A 284 6.49 -17.86 31.99
N ASN A 285 6.19 -19.05 31.44
CA ASN A 285 7.03 -20.23 31.57
C ASN A 285 8.35 -20.12 30.76
N ALA A 286 8.33 -19.46 29.61
CA ALA A 286 9.53 -19.26 28.79
C ALA A 286 10.54 -18.30 29.46
N VAL A 287 10.06 -17.22 30.09
CA VAL A 287 10.90 -16.27 30.83
C VAL A 287 11.55 -16.94 32.04
N GLN A 288 10.79 -17.74 32.80
CA GLN A 288 11.32 -18.50 33.94
C GLN A 288 12.41 -19.50 33.52
N THR A 289 12.28 -20.11 32.34
CA THR A 289 13.28 -21.06 31.83
C THR A 289 14.58 -20.37 31.41
N GLU A 290 14.53 -19.12 30.90
CA GLU A 290 15.73 -18.34 30.57
C GLU A 290 16.47 -17.80 31.81
N GLU A 291 15.73 -17.39 32.84
CA GLU A 291 16.33 -17.00 34.13
C GLU A 291 17.02 -18.20 34.80
N GLN A 292 16.39 -19.37 34.81
CA GLN A 292 17.00 -20.60 35.34
C GLN A 292 18.24 -21.03 34.55
N SER A 293 18.21 -20.95 33.20
CA SER A 293 19.38 -21.29 32.37
C SER A 293 20.53 -20.30 32.54
N SER A 294 20.24 -19.03 32.85
CA SER A 294 21.26 -18.00 33.08
C SER A 294 21.87 -18.11 34.48
N ALA A 295 21.05 -18.46 35.49
CA ALA A 295 21.51 -18.70 36.86
C ALA A 295 22.46 -19.92 36.95
N VAL A 296 22.16 -21.00 36.24
CA VAL A 296 22.99 -22.23 36.21
C VAL A 296 24.34 -22.01 35.52
N LEU A 297 24.45 -21.05 34.60
CA LEU A 297 25.73 -20.70 33.97
C LEU A 297 26.61 -19.84 34.89
N VAL A 298 26.02 -18.97 35.71
CA VAL A 298 26.76 -18.15 36.69
C VAL A 298 27.31 -19.00 37.86
N GLU A 299 26.65 -20.10 38.20
CA GLU A 299 27.10 -21.01 39.27
C GLU A 299 28.26 -21.94 38.82
N LYS A 300 28.44 -22.15 37.52
CA LYS A 300 29.55 -22.96 36.97
C LYS A 300 30.89 -22.24 36.83
N ASP A 301 30.89 -20.91 36.96
CA ASP A 301 32.09 -20.06 36.84
C ASP A 301 32.65 -19.60 38.21
N LYS A 302 32.19 -20.19 39.32
CA LYS A 302 32.76 -20.05 40.68
C LYS A 302 33.39 -21.35 41.16
#